data_AF-A0AAJ4X849-F1
#
_entry.id   AF-A0AAJ4X849-F1
#
_cell.length_a   1.000
_cell.length_b   1.000
_cell.length_c   1.000
_cell.angle_alpha   90.00
_cell.angle_beta   90.00
_cell.angle_gamma   90.00
#
_symmetry.space_group_name_H-M   'P 1'
#
loop_
_entity.id
_entity.type
_entity.pdbx_description
1 polymer ?
#
loop_
_entity_poly.entity_id
_entity_poly.type
_entity_poly.pdbx_seq_one_letter_code
_entity_poly.pdbx_strand_id
1 'polypeptide(L)'
;MKNWMMVVAMAFGITPIMAQSIDTIPDSTVINQTVIQMRDDSTMQVPQGEVLSDTIPTTDGFYQVNNLEDAVPFAYPEVNLKNIRFYKRVWRDIDLKDERNFIYAVPGNSLMEVIMKGIETGKLTPYNPEDDSFKGKLSASEGMARFADSVLVPIFDDEGNQIDSRMTLNEFNPERVTKFRIKEDIFFDKQRGRLETRIIGVAPLMDITTSSELATSVGSTPAFWLYFPQLRYSLVKVDISDPDRGLYDMTMDDLFVQRKFASKIVRESSPGMLQQATFAGTDSLQTDNSQVLEDKLDAYKKKLWTTPKGVKAENLEGHEQDLKIEEEQKRQKELMEQQHQQRQNQQQQQSEQQLEELLKQSEQSNQETESGTEEGSTEEGSSTEEGSYNEESQF
;
A
#
# COMPACT_ATOMS: atom_id res chain seq x y z
N MET A 1 -8.47 -75.76 7.05
CA MET A 1 -9.94 -75.87 7.03
C MET A 1 -10.50 -74.47 6.81
N LYS A 2 -11.41 -74.20 5.87
CA LYS A 2 -12.10 -75.07 4.88
C LYS A 2 -11.72 -74.65 3.44
N ASN A 3 -11.96 -75.53 2.47
CA ASN A 3 -11.83 -75.22 1.04
C ASN A 3 -13.05 -74.43 0.54
N TRP A 4 -12.91 -73.76 -0.60
CA TRP A 4 -13.83 -74.03 -1.71
C TRP A 4 -13.05 -74.15 -3.04
N MET A 5 -13.72 -74.57 -4.11
CA MET A 5 -13.08 -75.16 -5.31
C MET A 5 -13.23 -74.31 -6.57
N MET A 6 -12.26 -74.47 -7.49
CA MET A 6 -12.42 -74.12 -8.90
C MET A 6 -13.52 -74.96 -9.57
N VAL A 7 -14.21 -74.34 -10.53
CA VAL A 7 -14.60 -74.99 -11.79
C VAL A 7 -14.15 -74.05 -12.92
N VAL A 8 -13.70 -74.61 -14.04
CA VAL A 8 -13.09 -73.89 -15.17
C VAL A 8 -13.93 -74.07 -16.44
N ALA A 9 -14.06 -73.01 -17.24
CA ALA A 9 -14.43 -73.11 -18.65
C ALA A 9 -13.61 -72.11 -19.48
N MET A 10 -12.88 -72.62 -20.48
CA MET A 10 -12.28 -71.85 -21.60
C MET A 10 -13.26 -71.95 -22.81
N ALA A 11 -13.15 -71.31 -23.98
CA ALA A 11 -12.23 -70.35 -24.62
C ALA A 11 -13.08 -69.58 -25.71
N PHE A 12 -12.66 -68.65 -26.59
CA PHE A 12 -11.40 -68.00 -27.04
C PHE A 12 -11.75 -66.53 -27.38
N GLY A 13 -10.85 -65.59 -27.72
CA GLY A 13 -9.38 -65.59 -27.76
C GLY A 13 -8.83 -64.58 -28.79
N ILE A 14 -7.50 -64.39 -28.78
CA ILE A 14 -6.67 -63.61 -29.75
C ILE A 14 -6.77 -62.06 -29.61
N THR A 15 -5.62 -61.42 -29.88
CA THR A 15 -5.17 -60.03 -29.63
C THR A 15 -5.09 -59.24 -30.98
N PRO A 16 -4.52 -58.01 -31.14
CA PRO A 16 -3.65 -57.25 -30.23
C PRO A 16 -3.69 -55.70 -30.22
N ILE A 17 -2.85 -55.12 -29.34
CA ILE A 17 -2.16 -53.82 -29.39
C ILE A 17 -2.98 -52.53 -29.65
N MET A 18 -2.87 -51.59 -28.70
CA MET A 18 -3.02 -50.15 -28.91
C MET A 18 -1.78 -49.44 -28.35
N ALA A 19 -1.12 -48.59 -29.14
CA ALA A 19 0.03 -47.80 -28.70
C ALA A 19 0.19 -46.49 -29.49
N GLN A 20 0.07 -45.38 -28.77
CA GLN A 20 0.68 -44.04 -29.00
C GLN A 20 0.59 -43.36 -30.39
N SER A 21 -0.10 -42.23 -30.40
CA SER A 21 0.19 -41.02 -31.20
C SER A 21 -0.11 -39.82 -30.28
N ILE A 22 0.87 -39.07 -29.76
CA ILE A 22 1.63 -38.02 -30.47
C ILE A 22 0.69 -36.95 -31.01
N ASP A 23 0.46 -35.92 -30.20
CA ASP A 23 -0.18 -34.67 -30.63
C ASP A 23 0.66 -33.98 -31.70
N THR A 24 0.01 -33.46 -32.73
CA THR A 24 0.66 -32.69 -33.81
C THR A 24 0.02 -31.31 -33.88
N ILE A 25 0.85 -30.28 -34.06
CA ILE A 25 0.45 -28.86 -34.06
C ILE A 25 -0.46 -28.58 -35.28
N PRO A 26 -1.60 -27.89 -35.12
CA PRO A 26 -2.39 -27.41 -36.24
C PRO A 26 -1.73 -26.15 -36.85
N ASP A 27 -1.33 -26.23 -38.12
CA ASP A 27 -0.78 -25.10 -38.87
C ASP A 27 -1.53 -24.93 -40.21
N SER A 28 -1.63 -23.67 -40.65
CA SER A 28 -1.90 -23.21 -42.01
C SER A 28 -3.25 -23.55 -42.69
N THR A 29 -4.05 -22.50 -42.87
CA THR A 29 -4.81 -22.19 -44.10
C THR A 29 -5.79 -23.23 -44.66
N VAL A 30 -7.08 -23.10 -44.29
CA VAL A 30 -8.19 -23.49 -45.19
C VAL A 30 -8.71 -22.23 -45.89
N ILE A 31 -8.31 -22.02 -47.14
CA ILE A 31 -8.89 -20.97 -47.99
C ILE A 31 -10.21 -21.51 -48.56
N ASN A 32 -11.32 -21.16 -47.93
CA ASN A 32 -12.64 -21.44 -48.48
C ASN A 32 -12.86 -20.61 -49.75
N GLN A 33 -12.70 -21.23 -50.92
CA GLN A 33 -13.01 -20.60 -52.21
C GLN A 33 -14.53 -20.49 -52.40
N THR A 34 -15.12 -19.43 -51.87
CA THR A 34 -16.50 -19.05 -52.18
C THR A 34 -16.58 -18.67 -53.67
N VAL A 35 -17.20 -19.53 -54.48
CA VAL A 35 -17.38 -19.27 -55.92
C VAL A 35 -18.38 -18.12 -56.09
N ILE A 36 -17.85 -16.93 -56.40
CA ILE A 36 -18.67 -15.75 -56.73
C ILE A 36 -19.33 -16.00 -58.09
N GLN A 37 -20.55 -16.53 -58.08
CA GLN A 37 -21.43 -16.42 -59.24
C GLN A 37 -21.89 -14.97 -59.36
N MET A 38 -21.46 -14.28 -60.41
CA MET A 38 -21.97 -12.95 -60.75
C MET A 38 -23.43 -13.08 -61.18
N ARG A 39 -24.35 -12.90 -60.23
CA ARG A 39 -25.77 -12.78 -60.48
C ARG A 39 -26.11 -11.30 -60.60
N ASP A 40 -26.23 -10.83 -61.83
CA ASP A 40 -26.78 -9.52 -62.14
C ASP A 40 -28.28 -9.54 -61.83
N ASP A 41 -28.68 -8.94 -60.71
CA ASP A 41 -30.07 -8.58 -60.42
C ASP A 41 -30.11 -7.32 -59.54
N SER A 42 -30.76 -6.28 -60.03
CA SER A 42 -30.64 -4.91 -59.52
C SER A 42 -31.64 -4.59 -58.41
N THR A 43 -31.75 -5.45 -57.39
CA THR A 43 -32.61 -5.23 -56.21
C THR A 43 -31.91 -5.59 -54.89
N MET A 44 -31.03 -4.71 -54.41
CA MET A 44 -30.56 -4.70 -53.02
C MET A 44 -31.69 -4.29 -52.06
N GLN A 45 -32.66 -5.18 -51.82
CA GLN A 45 -33.62 -4.99 -50.72
C GLN A 45 -32.95 -5.40 -49.41
N VAL A 46 -32.56 -4.41 -48.60
CA VAL A 46 -32.14 -4.65 -47.20
C VAL A 46 -33.37 -5.19 -46.44
N PRO A 47 -33.29 -6.37 -45.80
CA PRO A 47 -34.43 -6.96 -45.11
C PRO A 47 -34.84 -6.07 -43.91
N GLN A 48 -36.08 -5.58 -43.92
CA GLN A 48 -36.60 -4.76 -42.83
C GLN A 48 -36.81 -5.60 -41.56
N GLY A 49 -35.88 -5.48 -40.61
CA GLY A 49 -36.00 -6.05 -39.27
C GLY A 49 -34.75 -6.77 -38.76
N GLU A 50 -33.80 -7.10 -39.62
CA GLU A 50 -32.53 -7.70 -39.17
C GLU A 50 -31.57 -6.60 -38.68
N VAL A 51 -31.26 -6.63 -37.38
CA VAL A 51 -30.22 -5.79 -36.80
C VAL A 51 -28.88 -6.33 -37.28
N LEU A 52 -28.11 -5.50 -38.01
CA LEU A 52 -26.78 -5.88 -38.47
C LEU A 52 -25.87 -6.15 -37.26
N SER A 53 -25.22 -7.30 -37.24
CA SER A 53 -24.19 -7.61 -36.24
C SER A 53 -22.91 -6.87 -36.60
N ASP A 54 -22.49 -5.91 -35.79
CA ASP A 54 -21.24 -5.18 -36.00
C ASP A 54 -20.02 -6.14 -35.99
N THR A 55 -19.17 -6.01 -37.01
CA THR A 55 -17.97 -6.85 -37.18
C THR A 55 -16.85 -6.51 -36.17
N ILE A 56 -17.02 -5.40 -35.43
CA ILE A 56 -16.20 -4.99 -34.29
C ILE A 56 -17.12 -4.75 -33.08
N PRO A 57 -16.70 -5.06 -31.85
CA PRO A 57 -17.52 -4.74 -30.67
C PRO A 57 -17.67 -3.22 -30.54
N THR A 58 -18.92 -2.76 -30.42
CA THR A 58 -19.22 -1.33 -30.22
C THR A 58 -18.85 -0.89 -28.82
N THR A 59 -17.70 -0.24 -28.69
CA THR A 59 -17.30 0.49 -27.49
C THR A 59 -17.88 1.90 -27.51
N ASP A 60 -18.57 2.30 -26.45
CA ASP A 60 -18.93 3.70 -26.22
C ASP A 60 -17.75 4.45 -25.57
N GLY A 61 -17.51 5.69 -26.01
CA GLY A 61 -16.39 6.52 -25.62
C GLY A 61 -15.00 6.08 -26.12
N PHE A 62 -14.04 7.00 -26.13
CA PHE A 62 -12.61 6.67 -26.23
C PHE A 62 -11.99 6.29 -24.88
N TYR A 63 -12.60 6.78 -23.78
CA TYR A 63 -12.21 6.53 -22.40
C TYR A 63 -13.31 5.74 -21.71
N GLN A 64 -12.95 4.60 -21.14
CA GLN A 64 -13.84 3.79 -20.29
C GLN A 64 -13.44 4.00 -18.82
N VAL A 65 -14.42 4.09 -17.92
CA VAL A 65 -14.14 4.02 -16.48
C VAL A 65 -13.80 2.57 -16.11
N ASN A 66 -12.74 2.37 -15.33
CA ASN A 66 -12.30 1.04 -14.90
C ASN A 66 -13.39 0.31 -14.10
N ASN A 67 -14.03 -0.70 -14.68
CA ASN A 67 -14.98 -1.54 -13.94
C ASN A 67 -14.20 -2.54 -13.05
N LEU A 68 -14.16 -2.26 -11.75
CA LEU A 68 -13.48 -3.10 -10.76
C LEU A 68 -14.39 -4.18 -10.12
N GLU A 69 -15.66 -4.32 -10.53
CA GLU A 69 -16.60 -5.28 -9.92
C GLU A 69 -16.12 -6.73 -10.05
N ASP A 70 -15.51 -7.11 -11.17
CA ASP A 70 -14.91 -8.43 -11.42
C ASP A 70 -13.39 -8.47 -11.18
N ALA A 71 -12.79 -7.40 -10.65
CA ALA A 71 -11.35 -7.36 -10.39
C ALA A 71 -10.88 -8.43 -9.39
N VAL A 72 -9.72 -9.02 -9.66
CA VAL A 72 -9.08 -10.10 -8.88
C VAL A 72 -7.65 -9.69 -8.54
N PRO A 73 -7.19 -9.80 -7.28
CA PRO A 73 -5.86 -9.34 -6.88
C PRO A 73 -4.76 -10.24 -7.46
N PHE A 74 -3.66 -9.62 -7.94
CA PHE A 74 -2.54 -10.35 -8.54
C PHE A 74 -1.94 -11.41 -7.60
N ALA A 75 -1.88 -12.67 -8.06
CA ALA A 75 -1.40 -13.78 -7.25
C ALA A 75 0.11 -13.69 -6.95
N TYR A 76 0.50 -13.83 -5.67
CA TYR A 76 1.92 -13.83 -5.30
C TYR A 76 2.66 -15.02 -5.94
N PRO A 77 3.90 -14.83 -6.41
CA PRO A 77 4.66 -15.90 -7.05
C PRO A 77 4.95 -17.04 -6.07
N GLU A 78 4.90 -18.28 -6.54
CA GLU A 78 5.21 -19.45 -5.70
C GLU A 78 6.67 -19.42 -5.23
N VAL A 79 6.89 -19.71 -3.96
CA VAL A 79 8.21 -19.76 -3.31
C VAL A 79 8.33 -21.10 -2.58
N ASN A 80 9.33 -21.89 -2.97
CA ASN A 80 9.65 -23.12 -2.27
C ASN A 80 10.40 -22.79 -0.97
N LEU A 81 9.85 -23.19 0.18
CA LEU A 81 10.41 -22.93 1.51
C LEU A 81 11.89 -23.36 1.64
N LYS A 82 12.35 -24.37 0.90
CA LYS A 82 13.75 -24.84 0.88
C LYS A 82 14.73 -23.83 0.29
N ASN A 83 14.25 -22.85 -0.47
CA ASN A 83 15.06 -21.80 -1.10
C ASN A 83 15.08 -20.50 -0.29
N ILE A 84 14.31 -20.43 0.81
CA ILE A 84 14.35 -19.30 1.74
C ILE A 84 15.62 -19.40 2.59
N ARG A 85 16.56 -18.46 2.39
CA ARG A 85 17.82 -18.40 3.16
C ARG A 85 17.76 -17.51 4.40
N PHE A 86 16.86 -16.53 4.38
CA PHE A 86 16.61 -15.60 5.47
C PHE A 86 15.10 -15.43 5.60
N TYR A 87 14.63 -15.32 6.83
CA TYR A 87 13.24 -15.07 7.18
C TYR A 87 13.21 -14.27 8.48
N LYS A 88 12.41 -13.21 8.52
CA LYS A 88 12.13 -12.40 9.71
C LYS A 88 10.70 -11.85 9.60
N ARG A 89 9.91 -12.02 10.66
CA ARG A 89 8.53 -11.53 10.74
C ARG A 89 8.53 -10.19 11.46
N VAL A 90 7.80 -9.21 10.96
CA VAL A 90 7.69 -7.87 11.57
C VAL A 90 6.24 -7.44 11.71
N TRP A 91 5.99 -6.58 12.69
CA TRP A 91 4.72 -5.89 12.88
C TRP A 91 4.97 -4.39 12.80
N ARG A 92 4.21 -3.73 11.93
CA ARG A 92 4.35 -2.32 11.59
C ARG A 92 3.04 -1.59 11.84
N ASP A 93 3.12 -0.43 12.49
CA ASP A 93 1.95 0.44 12.64
C ASP A 93 2.00 1.53 11.56
N ILE A 94 0.95 1.57 10.73
CA ILE A 94 0.56 2.72 9.90
C ILE A 94 -0.25 3.65 10.79
N ASP A 95 0.13 4.93 10.85
CA ASP A 95 -0.61 5.96 11.58
C ASP A 95 -1.36 6.84 10.58
N LEU A 96 -2.69 6.95 10.70
CA LEU A 96 -3.51 7.74 9.78
C LEU A 96 -3.33 9.25 9.98
N LYS A 97 -2.65 9.67 11.05
CA LYS A 97 -2.27 11.06 11.32
C LYS A 97 -1.00 11.49 10.55
N ASP A 98 -0.33 10.56 9.87
CA ASP A 98 0.72 10.88 8.89
C ASP A 98 0.05 11.19 7.54
N GLU A 99 0.31 12.36 6.98
CA GLU A 99 -0.28 12.84 5.71
C GLU A 99 -0.16 11.83 4.57
N ARG A 100 0.97 11.09 4.51
CA ARG A 100 1.24 10.06 3.50
C ARG A 100 0.32 8.83 3.61
N ASN A 101 -0.42 8.72 4.71
CA ASN A 101 -1.40 7.68 4.97
C ASN A 101 -2.85 8.20 4.92
N PHE A 102 -3.08 9.49 4.66
CA PHE A 102 -4.43 10.06 4.60
C PHE A 102 -5.34 9.34 3.59
N ILE A 103 -4.77 8.80 2.51
CA ILE A 103 -5.47 8.02 1.49
C ILE A 103 -6.25 6.81 2.06
N TYR A 104 -5.79 6.20 3.17
CA TYR A 104 -6.51 5.10 3.82
C TYR A 104 -7.72 5.57 4.65
N ALA A 105 -7.88 6.87 4.85
CA ALA A 105 -8.90 7.52 5.68
C ALA A 105 -9.88 8.42 4.89
N VAL A 106 -9.78 8.46 3.56
CA VAL A 106 -10.69 9.25 2.70
C VAL A 106 -12.13 8.72 2.81
N PRO A 107 -13.13 9.51 3.23
CA PRO A 107 -14.50 9.05 3.41
C PRO A 107 -15.12 8.42 2.14
N GLY A 108 -15.92 7.37 2.30
CA GLY A 108 -16.59 6.65 1.20
C GLY A 108 -15.73 5.53 0.59
N ASN A 109 -14.40 5.73 0.54
CA ASN A 109 -13.42 4.75 0.08
C ASN A 109 -12.42 4.35 1.19
N SER A 110 -12.70 4.67 2.46
CA SER A 110 -11.74 4.45 3.53
C SER A 110 -11.48 2.96 3.74
N LEU A 111 -10.24 2.62 4.11
CA LEU A 111 -9.84 1.24 4.36
C LEU A 111 -10.74 0.56 5.41
N MET A 112 -11.24 1.33 6.38
CA MET A 112 -12.09 0.82 7.43
C MET A 112 -13.53 0.52 6.95
N GLU A 113 -14.12 1.39 6.13
CA GLU A 113 -15.43 1.13 5.51
C GLU A 113 -15.41 -0.13 4.64
N VAL A 114 -14.34 -0.29 3.85
CA VAL A 114 -14.10 -1.47 2.99
C VAL A 114 -13.96 -2.76 3.81
N ILE A 115 -13.29 -2.69 4.95
CA ILE A 115 -13.20 -3.78 5.92
C ILE A 115 -14.58 -4.13 6.50
N MET A 116 -15.34 -3.15 6.97
CA MET A 116 -16.64 -3.38 7.61
C MET A 116 -17.68 -3.94 6.65
N LYS A 117 -17.82 -3.34 5.45
CA LYS A 117 -18.63 -3.85 4.35
C LYS A 117 -18.24 -5.27 3.94
N GLY A 118 -16.95 -5.59 4.00
CA GLY A 118 -16.44 -6.95 3.77
C GLY A 118 -16.82 -7.95 4.86
N ILE A 119 -16.87 -7.54 6.13
CA ILE A 119 -17.27 -8.38 7.28
C ILE A 119 -18.80 -8.58 7.29
N GLU A 120 -19.56 -7.50 7.09
CA GLU A 120 -21.03 -7.52 7.03
C GLU A 120 -21.54 -8.42 5.89
N THR A 121 -20.96 -8.31 4.70
CA THR A 121 -21.29 -9.19 3.56
C THR A 121 -20.72 -10.61 3.68
N GLY A 122 -20.09 -10.96 4.82
CA GLY A 122 -19.52 -12.28 5.10
C GLY A 122 -18.29 -12.66 4.25
N LYS A 123 -17.77 -11.73 3.43
CA LYS A 123 -16.61 -11.95 2.54
C LYS A 123 -15.29 -11.98 3.31
N LEU A 124 -15.21 -11.24 4.42
CA LEU A 124 -14.05 -11.18 5.31
C LEU A 124 -14.35 -11.86 6.65
N THR A 125 -13.34 -12.51 7.21
CA THR A 125 -13.42 -13.16 8.54
C THR A 125 -12.52 -12.41 9.52
N PRO A 126 -13.06 -11.83 10.61
CA PRO A 126 -12.25 -11.31 11.71
C PRO A 126 -11.72 -12.44 12.59
N TYR A 127 -10.52 -12.25 13.16
CA TYR A 127 -9.83 -13.20 14.03
C TYR A 127 -9.43 -12.55 15.36
N ASN A 128 -9.33 -13.34 16.43
CA ASN A 128 -8.98 -12.86 17.77
C ASN A 128 -7.63 -12.11 17.78
N PRO A 129 -7.56 -10.85 18.27
CA PRO A 129 -6.31 -10.10 18.35
C PRO A 129 -5.27 -10.68 19.32
N GLU A 130 -5.69 -11.50 20.30
CA GLU A 130 -4.81 -12.14 21.29
C GLU A 130 -3.93 -13.24 20.66
N ASP A 131 -4.49 -13.99 19.70
CA ASP A 131 -3.77 -15.02 18.95
C ASP A 131 -3.59 -14.61 17.49
N ASP A 132 -2.46 -13.92 17.29
CA ASP A 132 -1.75 -13.67 16.05
C ASP A 132 -1.73 -14.84 15.02
N SER A 133 -2.00 -16.10 15.40
CA SER A 133 -1.94 -17.26 14.50
C SER A 133 -3.18 -17.51 13.64
N PHE A 134 -4.18 -16.63 13.67
CA PHE A 134 -5.42 -16.71 12.86
C PHE A 134 -6.25 -17.99 13.10
N LYS A 135 -6.20 -18.59 14.29
CA LYS A 135 -6.99 -19.78 14.64
C LYS A 135 -8.35 -19.44 15.24
N GLY A 136 -8.38 -18.51 16.19
CA GLY A 136 -9.61 -18.03 16.80
C GLY A 136 -10.37 -17.14 15.82
N LYS A 137 -11.38 -17.66 15.13
CA LYS A 137 -12.32 -16.87 14.33
C LYS A 137 -13.31 -16.15 15.24
N LEU A 138 -13.69 -14.94 14.86
CA LEU A 138 -14.80 -14.18 15.44
C LEU A 138 -15.96 -14.17 14.44
N SER A 139 -17.20 -14.08 14.93
CA SER A 139 -18.35 -13.78 14.08
C SER A 139 -18.31 -12.33 13.57
N ALA A 140 -19.09 -12.03 12.53
CA ALA A 140 -19.24 -10.65 12.05
C ALA A 140 -19.77 -9.73 13.16
N SER A 141 -20.75 -10.18 13.94
CA SER A 141 -21.28 -9.45 15.09
C SER A 141 -20.23 -9.19 16.17
N GLU A 142 -19.41 -10.17 16.55
CA GLU A 142 -18.32 -9.95 17.52
C GLU A 142 -17.21 -9.05 16.97
N GLY A 143 -16.96 -9.10 15.66
CA GLY A 143 -16.02 -8.20 14.98
C GLY A 143 -16.49 -6.74 15.05
N MET A 144 -17.74 -6.47 14.66
CA MET A 144 -18.32 -5.13 14.64
C MET A 144 -18.57 -4.58 16.06
N ALA A 145 -19.03 -5.41 17.00
CA ALA A 145 -19.33 -5.01 18.37
C ALA A 145 -18.11 -4.50 19.15
N ARG A 146 -16.88 -4.79 18.70
CA ARG A 146 -15.65 -4.23 19.27
C ARG A 146 -15.43 -2.75 18.95
N PHE A 147 -16.08 -2.22 17.91
CA PHE A 147 -15.97 -0.82 17.45
C PHE A 147 -17.15 0.03 17.89
N ALA A 148 -18.34 -0.59 17.95
CA ALA A 148 -19.55 0.03 18.44
C ALA A 148 -19.37 0.53 19.88
N ASP A 149 -19.87 1.74 20.15
CA ASP A 149 -19.85 2.28 21.51
C ASP A 149 -20.89 1.58 22.39
N SER A 150 -20.59 1.36 23.67
CA SER A 150 -21.52 0.73 24.62
C SER A 150 -22.25 1.82 25.38
N VAL A 151 -23.37 2.28 24.83
CA VAL A 151 -24.18 3.35 25.41
C VAL A 151 -25.31 2.75 26.25
N LEU A 152 -25.42 3.22 27.49
CA LEU A 152 -26.49 2.83 28.40
C LEU A 152 -27.78 3.55 28.01
N VAL A 153 -28.70 2.86 27.33
CA VAL A 153 -29.98 3.42 26.89
C VAL A 153 -31.02 3.23 28.00
N PRO A 154 -31.52 4.30 28.63
CA PRO A 154 -32.60 4.21 29.61
C PRO A 154 -33.89 3.69 28.94
N ILE A 155 -34.59 2.80 29.64
CA ILE A 155 -35.92 2.33 29.26
C ILE A 155 -36.91 3.05 30.17
N PHE A 156 -37.89 3.73 29.56
CA PHE A 156 -38.95 4.43 30.26
C PHE A 156 -40.26 3.62 30.20
N ASP A 157 -41.13 3.82 31.20
CA ASP A 157 -42.52 3.37 31.15
C ASP A 157 -43.43 4.35 30.37
N ASP A 158 -44.69 3.98 30.18
CA ASP A 158 -45.72 4.82 29.54
C ASP A 158 -46.04 6.11 30.33
N GLU A 159 -45.54 6.24 31.56
CA GLU A 159 -45.72 7.39 32.46
C GLU A 159 -44.49 8.32 32.46
N GLY A 160 -43.40 7.93 31.79
CA GLY A 160 -42.17 8.71 31.61
C GLY A 160 -41.07 8.45 32.65
N ASN A 161 -41.22 7.49 33.56
CA ASN A 161 -40.22 7.14 34.57
C ASN A 161 -39.20 6.15 34.00
N GLN A 162 -37.92 6.30 34.35
CA GLN A 162 -36.90 5.31 33.98
C GLN A 162 -37.07 4.05 34.85
N ILE A 163 -37.45 2.93 34.22
CA ILE A 163 -37.67 1.64 34.89
C ILE A 163 -36.47 0.69 34.80
N ASP A 164 -35.65 0.81 33.76
CA ASP A 164 -34.48 -0.03 33.51
C ASP A 164 -33.49 0.72 32.59
N SER A 165 -32.38 0.09 32.22
CA SER A 165 -31.46 0.59 31.21
C SER A 165 -30.75 -0.54 30.48
N ARG A 166 -30.97 -0.65 29.17
CA ARG A 166 -30.30 -1.65 28.32
C ARG A 166 -29.02 -1.08 27.74
N MET A 167 -27.90 -1.80 27.91
CA MET A 167 -26.69 -1.50 27.16
C MET A 167 -26.96 -1.73 25.67
N THR A 168 -26.76 -0.71 24.85
CA THR A 168 -27.00 -0.76 23.41
C THR A 168 -25.72 -0.40 22.68
N LEU A 169 -25.38 -1.21 21.69
CA LEU A 169 -24.27 -0.92 20.77
C LEU A 169 -24.69 0.23 19.86
N ASN A 170 -23.96 1.34 19.94
CA ASN A 170 -24.17 2.51 19.10
C ASN A 170 -23.69 2.25 17.66
N GLU A 171 -24.12 3.08 16.71
CA GLU A 171 -23.73 2.96 15.32
C GLU A 171 -22.19 3.12 15.13
N PHE A 172 -21.69 2.48 14.08
CA PHE A 172 -20.26 2.36 13.83
C PHE A 172 -19.66 3.68 13.29
N ASN A 173 -18.66 4.24 13.99
CA ASN A 173 -17.85 5.35 13.46
C ASN A 173 -16.45 4.84 13.02
N PRO A 174 -16.07 4.96 11.72
CA PRO A 174 -14.73 4.61 11.24
C PRO A 174 -13.61 5.51 11.75
N GLU A 175 -13.87 6.78 12.09
CA GLU A 175 -12.88 7.77 12.56
C GLU A 175 -12.20 7.35 13.88
N ARG A 176 -12.82 6.43 14.63
CA ARG A 176 -12.28 5.84 15.86
C ARG A 176 -11.02 5.00 15.61
N VAL A 177 -10.78 4.55 14.38
CA VAL A 177 -9.58 3.80 13.99
C VAL A 177 -8.48 4.77 13.61
N THR A 178 -7.55 5.03 14.52
CA THR A 178 -6.45 5.99 14.29
C THR A 178 -5.26 5.38 13.56
N LYS A 179 -5.11 4.05 13.58
CA LYS A 179 -3.93 3.33 13.10
C LYS A 179 -4.28 1.93 12.59
N PHE A 180 -3.45 1.37 11.70
CA PHE A 180 -3.52 -0.02 11.26
C PHE A 180 -2.21 -0.75 11.53
N ARG A 181 -2.26 -1.90 12.21
CA ARG A 181 -1.11 -2.78 12.44
C ARG A 181 -1.04 -3.84 11.34
N ILE A 182 0.02 -3.80 10.55
CA ILE A 182 0.34 -4.79 9.53
C ILE A 182 1.29 -5.85 10.10
N LYS A 183 1.06 -7.11 9.76
CA LYS A 183 1.93 -8.25 10.04
C LYS A 183 2.54 -8.76 8.75
N GLU A 184 3.87 -8.81 8.67
CA GLU A 184 4.63 -9.07 7.44
C GLU A 184 5.72 -10.14 7.63
N ASP A 185 5.93 -10.98 6.60
CA ASP A 185 7.10 -11.85 6.47
C ASP A 185 8.09 -11.26 5.46
N ILE A 186 9.28 -10.90 5.94
CA ILE A 186 10.42 -10.49 5.12
C ILE A 186 11.32 -11.71 4.93
N PHE A 187 11.59 -12.11 3.70
CA PHE A 187 12.42 -13.28 3.41
C PHE A 187 13.29 -13.10 2.16
N PHE A 188 14.35 -13.90 2.05
CA PHE A 188 15.23 -13.91 0.87
C PHE A 188 15.07 -15.20 0.07
N ASP A 189 14.54 -15.08 -1.15
CA ASP A 189 14.44 -16.19 -2.10
C ASP A 189 15.78 -16.35 -2.84
N LYS A 190 16.47 -17.46 -2.56
CA LYS A 190 17.74 -17.83 -3.21
C LYS A 190 17.60 -18.03 -4.72
N GLN A 191 16.45 -18.48 -5.24
CA GLN A 191 16.28 -18.71 -6.67
C GLN A 191 16.11 -17.41 -7.46
N ARG A 192 15.35 -16.45 -6.92
CA ARG A 192 15.10 -15.15 -7.55
C ARG A 192 16.14 -14.09 -7.19
N GLY A 193 17.04 -14.38 -6.25
CA GLY A 193 18.08 -13.45 -5.79
C GLY A 193 17.50 -12.16 -5.18
N ARG A 194 16.30 -12.23 -4.58
CA ARG A 194 15.53 -11.05 -4.17
C ARG A 194 15.09 -11.17 -2.71
N LEU A 195 15.17 -10.05 -1.99
CA LEU A 195 14.48 -9.87 -0.72
C LEU A 195 13.02 -9.50 -1.01
N GLU A 196 12.07 -10.30 -0.52
CA GLU A 196 10.65 -10.10 -0.69
C GLU A 196 9.97 -9.89 0.67
N THR A 197 8.97 -9.01 0.72
CA THR A 197 8.14 -8.80 1.91
C THR A 197 6.69 -9.10 1.56
N ARG A 198 6.07 -10.05 2.26
CA ARG A 198 4.65 -10.40 2.08
C ARG A 198 3.84 -10.02 3.30
N ILE A 199 2.72 -9.33 3.07
CA ILE A 199 1.76 -9.02 4.12
C ILE A 199 0.91 -10.27 4.38
N ILE A 200 0.74 -10.61 5.66
CA ILE A 200 0.01 -11.80 6.14
C ILE A 200 -1.35 -11.41 6.70
N GLY A 201 -1.40 -10.27 7.39
CA GLY A 201 -2.63 -9.75 7.99
C GLY A 201 -2.54 -8.28 8.35
N VAL A 202 -3.71 -7.69 8.54
CA VAL A 202 -3.92 -6.30 8.93
C VAL A 202 -4.89 -6.28 10.11
N ALA A 203 -4.61 -5.46 11.11
CA ALA A 203 -5.47 -5.25 12.28
C ALA A 203 -5.74 -3.75 12.46
N PRO A 204 -6.99 -3.27 12.34
CA PRO A 204 -7.35 -1.94 12.86
C PRO A 204 -7.02 -1.83 14.35
N LEU A 205 -6.37 -0.72 14.73
CA LEU A 205 -6.06 -0.37 16.11
C LEU A 205 -7.01 0.71 16.62
N MET A 206 -7.41 0.61 17.88
CA MET A 206 -8.09 1.66 18.63
C MET A 206 -7.16 2.25 19.68
N ASP A 207 -7.14 3.57 19.83
CA ASP A 207 -6.55 4.22 21.00
C ASP A 207 -7.45 4.00 22.22
N ILE A 208 -6.90 3.52 23.35
CA ILE A 208 -7.68 3.33 24.58
C ILE A 208 -7.83 4.65 25.35
N THR A 209 -9.05 5.19 25.36
CA THR A 209 -9.43 6.39 26.11
C THR A 209 -9.97 6.02 27.49
N THR A 210 -9.12 6.10 28.51
CA THR A 210 -9.55 6.01 29.91
C THR A 210 -10.50 7.17 30.23
N SER A 211 -11.62 6.90 30.90
CA SER A 211 -12.69 7.86 31.21
C SER A 211 -12.34 8.89 32.32
N SER A 212 -11.09 9.35 32.36
CA SER A 212 -10.60 10.41 33.26
C SER A 212 -10.24 11.64 32.43
N GLU A 213 -10.39 12.83 33.00
CA GLU A 213 -10.46 14.11 32.27
C GLU A 213 -9.16 14.54 31.54
N LEU A 214 -8.07 13.77 31.66
CA LEU A 214 -6.90 13.87 30.78
C LEU A 214 -6.96 12.72 29.75
N ALA A 215 -7.40 13.04 28.53
CA ALA A 215 -7.49 12.12 27.40
C ALA A 215 -6.11 11.76 26.78
N THR A 216 -5.15 11.34 27.62
CA THR A 216 -3.87 10.78 27.17
C THR A 216 -4.10 9.33 26.71
N SER A 217 -3.94 9.04 25.41
CA SER A 217 -4.00 7.66 24.91
C SER A 217 -2.94 6.80 25.60
N VAL A 218 -3.39 5.80 26.37
CA VAL A 218 -2.52 4.90 27.14
C VAL A 218 -1.88 3.83 26.24
N GLY A 219 -2.41 3.64 25.03
CA GLY A 219 -1.88 2.74 24.02
C GLY A 219 -2.86 2.49 22.87
N SER A 220 -2.40 1.85 21.81
CA SER A 220 -3.24 1.46 20.67
C SER A 220 -3.36 -0.07 20.56
N THR A 221 -4.58 -0.59 20.72
CA THR A 221 -4.87 -2.03 20.85
C THR A 221 -5.54 -2.56 19.58
N PRO A 222 -5.13 -3.72 19.02
CA PRO A 222 -5.80 -4.33 17.88
C PRO A 222 -7.17 -4.87 18.25
N ALA A 223 -8.20 -4.51 17.48
CA ALA A 223 -9.56 -4.97 17.72
C ALA A 223 -9.80 -6.40 17.20
N PHE A 224 -9.32 -6.70 15.99
CA PHE A 224 -9.25 -8.03 15.40
C PHE A 224 -8.12 -8.10 14.37
N TRP A 225 -7.68 -9.31 14.03
CA TRP A 225 -6.84 -9.59 12.87
C TRP A 225 -7.70 -9.93 11.64
N LEU A 226 -7.28 -9.47 10.46
CA LEU A 226 -7.77 -9.91 9.16
C LEU A 226 -6.67 -10.68 8.43
N TYR A 227 -7.03 -11.76 7.74
CA TYR A 227 -6.10 -12.47 6.87
C TYR A 227 -5.93 -11.71 5.54
N PHE A 228 -4.73 -11.19 5.27
CA PHE A 228 -4.53 -10.23 4.18
C PHE A 228 -4.86 -10.81 2.79
N PRO A 229 -4.46 -12.03 2.41
CA PRO A 229 -4.83 -12.61 1.11
C PRO A 229 -6.34 -12.77 0.88
N GLN A 230 -7.17 -12.76 1.93
CA GLN A 230 -8.63 -12.67 1.83
C GLN A 230 -9.08 -11.21 1.67
N LEU A 231 -8.50 -10.29 2.45
CA LEU A 231 -8.76 -8.84 2.37
C LEU A 231 -8.49 -8.25 0.98
N ARG A 232 -7.46 -8.70 0.26
CA ARG A 232 -7.11 -8.23 -1.09
C ARG A 232 -8.29 -8.28 -2.10
N TYR A 233 -9.19 -9.26 -1.97
CA TYR A 233 -10.38 -9.38 -2.83
C TYR A 233 -11.44 -8.30 -2.56
N SER A 234 -11.40 -7.62 -1.41
CA SER A 234 -12.16 -6.39 -1.17
C SER A 234 -11.39 -5.15 -1.62
N LEU A 235 -10.07 -5.08 -1.36
CA LEU A 235 -9.26 -3.90 -1.68
C LEU A 235 -9.12 -3.64 -3.19
N VAL A 236 -9.01 -4.68 -4.02
CA VAL A 236 -8.85 -4.54 -5.48
C VAL A 236 -10.09 -3.94 -6.16
N LYS A 237 -11.23 -3.89 -5.45
CA LYS A 237 -12.51 -3.36 -5.96
C LYS A 237 -12.74 -1.89 -5.59
N VAL A 238 -11.73 -1.24 -5.01
CA VAL A 238 -11.78 0.13 -4.51
C VAL A 238 -10.78 0.94 -5.33
N ASP A 239 -11.33 1.78 -6.20
CA ASP A 239 -10.54 2.80 -6.91
C ASP A 239 -10.14 3.89 -5.92
N ILE A 240 -8.88 4.31 -6.00
CA ILE A 240 -8.28 5.37 -5.19
C ILE A 240 -7.49 6.34 -6.08
N SER A 241 -7.79 6.34 -7.38
CA SER A 241 -7.16 7.22 -8.36
C SER A 241 -7.44 8.68 -8.02
N ASP A 242 -6.36 9.44 -7.88
CA ASP A 242 -6.31 10.83 -7.43
C ASP A 242 -5.24 11.52 -8.29
N PRO A 243 -5.65 12.15 -9.41
CA PRO A 243 -4.72 12.80 -10.33
C PRO A 243 -3.88 13.90 -9.69
N ASP A 244 -4.44 14.63 -8.73
CA ASP A 244 -3.79 15.74 -8.02
C ASP A 244 -2.67 15.21 -7.10
N ARG A 245 -2.84 14.02 -6.52
CA ARG A 245 -1.78 13.28 -5.80
C ARG A 245 -0.89 12.41 -6.70
N GLY A 246 -1.08 12.47 -8.02
CA GLY A 246 -0.30 11.70 -8.99
C GLY A 246 -0.59 10.19 -8.99
N LEU A 247 -1.79 9.78 -8.54
CA LEU A 247 -2.24 8.40 -8.47
C LEU A 247 -3.21 8.12 -9.62
N TYR A 248 -2.73 7.43 -10.65
CA TYR A 248 -3.50 7.10 -11.85
C TYR A 248 -3.74 5.58 -11.91
N ASP A 249 -4.97 5.19 -12.26
CA ASP A 249 -5.40 3.80 -12.49
C ASP A 249 -4.95 2.81 -11.39
N MET A 250 -5.20 3.17 -10.13
CA MET A 250 -4.62 2.46 -8.98
C MET A 250 -5.69 2.02 -7.96
N THR A 251 -5.60 0.79 -7.47
CA THR A 251 -6.54 0.25 -6.48
C THR A 251 -6.00 0.31 -5.06
N MET A 252 -6.88 0.19 -4.06
CA MET A 252 -6.46 0.08 -2.66
C MET A 252 -5.57 -1.16 -2.41
N ASP A 253 -5.66 -2.23 -3.21
CA ASP A 253 -4.73 -3.38 -3.13
C ASP A 253 -3.30 -3.00 -3.57
N ASP A 254 -3.19 -2.19 -4.63
CA ASP A 254 -1.91 -1.76 -5.19
C ASP A 254 -1.10 -0.92 -4.20
N LEU A 255 -1.73 -0.10 -3.36
CA LEU A 255 -1.04 0.60 -2.27
C LEU A 255 -0.30 -0.37 -1.34
N PHE A 256 -0.95 -1.45 -0.92
CA PHE A 256 -0.36 -2.44 -0.02
C PHE A 256 0.70 -3.29 -0.72
N VAL A 257 0.47 -3.66 -1.99
CA VAL A 257 1.42 -4.45 -2.80
C VAL A 257 2.68 -3.63 -3.13
N GLN A 258 2.53 -2.37 -3.51
CA GLN A 258 3.62 -1.42 -3.77
C GLN A 258 4.24 -0.85 -2.49
N ARG A 259 3.63 -1.09 -1.32
CA ARG A 259 4.04 -0.62 0.01
C ARG A 259 4.06 0.92 0.14
N LYS A 260 3.11 1.59 -0.51
CA LYS A 260 2.89 3.04 -0.46
C LYS A 260 2.23 3.45 0.87
N PHE A 261 2.96 3.30 1.97
CA PHE A 261 2.54 3.73 3.30
C PHE A 261 3.72 4.12 4.19
N ALA A 262 3.52 5.15 5.02
CA ALA A 262 4.41 5.46 6.12
C ALA A 262 4.10 4.55 7.32
N SER A 263 5.12 3.87 7.86
CA SER A 263 4.93 2.95 8.99
C SER A 263 6.15 2.89 9.89
N LYS A 264 5.96 2.38 11.12
CA LYS A 264 7.02 2.19 12.13
C LYS A 264 6.97 0.73 12.60
N ILE A 265 8.09 0.00 12.62
CA ILE A 265 8.12 -1.32 13.30
C ILE A 265 7.83 -1.11 14.79
N VAL A 266 6.88 -1.87 15.32
CA VAL A 266 6.61 -1.99 16.78
C VAL A 266 7.08 -3.31 17.36
N ARG A 267 7.23 -4.37 16.54
CA ARG A 267 7.71 -5.68 16.99
C ARG A 267 8.40 -6.45 15.87
N GLU A 268 9.41 -7.25 16.22
CA GLU A 268 10.00 -8.24 15.32
C GLU A 268 9.92 -9.66 15.90
N SER A 269 10.12 -10.67 15.05
CA SER A 269 10.33 -12.05 15.45
C SER A 269 11.14 -12.81 14.40
N SER A 270 11.89 -13.81 14.83
CA SER A 270 12.72 -14.68 13.99
C SER A 270 12.25 -16.13 14.10
N PRO A 271 12.62 -17.05 13.18
CA PRO A 271 12.22 -18.46 13.30
C PRO A 271 12.60 -19.08 14.64
N GLY A 272 13.80 -18.77 15.15
CA GLY A 272 14.26 -19.21 16.46
C GLY A 272 13.40 -18.65 17.60
N MET A 273 13.06 -17.36 17.57
CA MET A 273 12.19 -16.74 18.59
C MET A 273 10.74 -17.25 18.52
N LEU A 274 10.17 -17.47 17.32
CA LEU A 274 8.85 -18.08 17.16
C LEU A 274 8.82 -19.50 17.74
N GLN A 275 9.85 -20.30 17.45
CA GLN A 275 9.98 -21.65 17.97
C GLN A 275 10.20 -21.66 19.49
N GLN A 276 10.97 -20.72 20.03
CA GLN A 276 11.21 -20.58 21.47
C GLN A 276 9.98 -20.07 22.23
N ALA A 277 9.24 -19.09 21.70
CA ALA A 277 7.96 -18.62 22.26
C ALA A 277 6.89 -19.72 22.29
N THR A 278 6.91 -20.64 21.31
CA THR A 278 6.04 -21.83 21.31
C THR A 278 6.30 -22.76 22.51
N PHE A 279 7.50 -22.73 23.10
CA PHE A 279 7.86 -23.50 24.30
C PHE A 279 7.82 -22.68 25.60
N ALA A 280 8.05 -21.36 25.54
CA ALA A 280 8.16 -20.48 26.71
C ALA A 280 6.85 -19.78 27.09
N GLY A 281 5.83 -19.83 26.23
CA GLY A 281 4.65 -18.97 26.33
C GLY A 281 4.85 -17.65 25.58
N THR A 282 3.75 -16.91 25.39
CA THR A 282 3.64 -15.78 24.46
C THR A 282 4.44 -14.53 24.84
N ASP A 283 5.11 -14.53 26.00
CA ASP A 283 5.62 -13.35 26.69
C ASP A 283 7.04 -12.92 26.24
N SER A 284 7.74 -13.76 25.48
CA SER A 284 9.11 -13.47 25.00
C SER A 284 9.14 -12.55 23.75
N LEU A 285 8.28 -11.54 23.70
CA LEU A 285 8.09 -10.65 22.56
C LEU A 285 8.75 -9.29 22.77
N GLN A 286 9.98 -9.15 22.27
CA GLN A 286 10.80 -7.95 22.42
C GLN A 286 10.20 -6.73 21.68
N THR A 287 9.70 -5.78 22.48
CA THR A 287 9.24 -4.46 22.03
C THR A 287 10.36 -3.44 22.30
N ASP A 288 11.34 -3.36 21.39
CA ASP A 288 12.34 -2.28 21.44
C ASP A 288 11.81 -0.99 20.80
N ASN A 289 12.53 0.12 20.98
CA ASN A 289 12.32 1.36 20.24
C ASN A 289 12.30 1.10 18.72
N SER A 290 11.30 1.65 18.02
CA SER A 290 11.04 1.41 16.60
C SER A 290 12.24 1.65 15.69
N GLN A 291 12.99 2.75 15.89
CA GLN A 291 14.23 3.06 15.16
C GLN A 291 15.27 1.94 15.29
N VAL A 292 15.46 1.41 16.51
CA VAL A 292 16.41 0.32 16.77
C VAL A 292 16.00 -0.98 16.05
N LEU A 293 14.69 -1.21 15.85
CA LEU A 293 14.18 -2.37 15.11
C LEU A 293 14.40 -2.22 13.59
N GLU A 294 14.22 -1.02 13.03
CA GLU A 294 14.55 -0.72 11.64
C GLU A 294 16.07 -0.81 11.40
N ASP A 295 16.90 -0.22 12.26
CA ASP A 295 18.38 -0.31 12.19
C ASP A 295 18.86 -1.76 12.27
N LYS A 296 18.30 -2.56 13.20
CA LYS A 296 18.57 -4.01 13.30
C LYS A 296 18.15 -4.74 12.03
N LEU A 297 17.01 -4.39 11.44
CA LEU A 297 16.54 -4.98 10.19
C LEU A 297 17.47 -4.64 9.02
N ASP A 298 17.87 -3.39 8.88
CA ASP A 298 18.65 -2.91 7.73
C ASP A 298 20.13 -3.28 7.81
N ALA A 299 20.71 -3.30 9.00
CA ALA A 299 22.01 -3.94 9.24
C ALA A 299 21.97 -5.43 8.87
N TYR A 300 20.85 -6.13 9.12
CA TYR A 300 20.68 -7.52 8.69
C TYR A 300 20.50 -7.64 7.17
N LYS A 301 19.68 -6.79 6.53
CA LYS A 301 19.54 -6.74 5.06
C LYS A 301 20.90 -6.54 4.40
N LYS A 302 21.69 -5.56 4.86
CA LYS A 302 23.05 -5.29 4.36
C LYS A 302 23.96 -6.52 4.51
N LYS A 303 23.87 -7.22 5.64
CA LYS A 303 24.63 -8.46 5.91
C LYS A 303 24.28 -9.64 4.98
N LEU A 304 23.09 -9.68 4.38
CA LEU A 304 22.76 -10.69 3.36
C LEU A 304 23.60 -10.54 2.08
N TRP A 305 24.08 -9.32 1.83
CA TRP A 305 24.88 -8.95 0.65
C TRP A 305 26.39 -8.83 0.94
N THR A 306 26.81 -8.88 2.21
CA THR A 306 28.25 -8.91 2.56
C THR A 306 28.88 -10.26 2.23
N THR A 307 30.16 -10.26 1.88
CA THR A 307 30.96 -11.46 1.60
C THR A 307 30.94 -12.46 2.79
N PRO A 308 30.82 -13.77 2.53
CA PRO A 308 30.85 -14.77 3.60
C PRO A 308 32.16 -14.75 4.39
N LYS A 309 32.10 -14.97 5.72
CA LYS A 309 33.29 -15.07 6.57
C LYS A 309 34.27 -16.11 6.00
N GLY A 310 35.52 -15.69 5.78
CA GLY A 310 36.59 -16.52 5.18
C GLY A 310 36.82 -16.25 3.69
N VAL A 311 35.86 -15.66 2.98
CA VAL A 311 36.10 -15.09 1.65
C VAL A 311 36.72 -13.72 1.83
N LYS A 312 38.00 -13.58 1.48
CA LYS A 312 38.64 -12.27 1.40
C LYS A 312 38.14 -11.51 0.17
N ALA A 313 37.76 -10.24 0.32
CA ALA A 313 37.30 -9.41 -0.80
C ALA A 313 38.40 -9.19 -1.85
N GLU A 314 39.66 -8.98 -1.41
CA GLU A 314 40.86 -8.88 -2.25
C GLU A 314 41.08 -10.06 -3.22
N ASN A 315 40.47 -11.22 -2.98
CA ASN A 315 40.60 -12.42 -3.80
C ASN A 315 39.39 -12.66 -4.73
N LEU A 316 38.47 -11.69 -4.86
CA LEU A 316 37.32 -11.78 -5.76
C LEU A 316 37.63 -11.15 -7.11
N GLU A 317 37.25 -11.83 -8.19
CA GLU A 317 37.21 -11.24 -9.53
C GLU A 317 36.29 -10.01 -9.51
N GLY A 318 36.78 -8.88 -10.04
CA GLY A 318 36.07 -7.59 -10.01
C GLY A 318 36.47 -6.64 -8.88
N HIS A 319 37.12 -7.09 -7.80
CA HIS A 319 37.43 -6.23 -6.64
C HIS A 319 38.23 -4.95 -6.98
N GLU A 320 39.17 -5.03 -7.93
CA GLU A 320 39.87 -3.84 -8.45
C GLU A 320 38.97 -2.85 -9.20
N GLN A 321 37.91 -3.33 -9.86
CA GLN A 321 36.94 -2.50 -10.57
C GLN A 321 35.99 -1.85 -9.56
N ASP A 322 35.49 -2.61 -8.59
CA ASP A 322 34.66 -2.10 -7.49
C ASP A 322 35.36 -0.98 -6.71
N LEU A 323 36.66 -1.16 -6.37
CA LEU A 323 37.46 -0.11 -5.73
C LEU A 323 37.58 1.16 -6.59
N LYS A 324 37.85 1.02 -7.90
CA LYS A 324 37.94 2.17 -8.82
C LYS A 324 36.61 2.90 -8.93
N ILE A 325 35.49 2.16 -8.97
CA ILE A 325 34.13 2.71 -8.96
C ILE A 325 33.84 3.43 -7.64
N GLU A 326 34.23 2.89 -6.48
CA GLU A 326 34.01 3.54 -5.18
C GLU A 326 34.85 4.83 -5.03
N GLU A 327 36.12 4.82 -5.47
CA GLU A 327 36.94 6.04 -5.51
C GLU A 327 36.41 7.09 -6.49
N GLU A 328 35.87 6.68 -7.64
CA GLU A 328 35.28 7.60 -8.61
C GLU A 328 33.95 8.17 -8.11
N GLN A 329 33.11 7.36 -7.46
CA GLN A 329 31.90 7.85 -6.77
C GLN A 329 32.24 8.83 -5.63
N LYS A 330 33.31 8.59 -4.86
CA LYS A 330 33.81 9.54 -3.85
C LYS A 330 34.26 10.85 -4.48
N ARG A 331 35.11 10.80 -5.51
CA ARG A 331 35.56 12.00 -6.26
C ARG A 331 34.39 12.78 -6.88
N GLN A 332 33.39 12.09 -7.46
CA GLN A 332 32.19 12.73 -7.99
C GLN A 332 31.34 13.37 -6.89
N LYS A 333 31.22 12.74 -5.72
CA LYS A 333 30.53 13.33 -4.57
C LYS A 333 31.27 14.57 -4.04
N GLU A 334 32.58 14.47 -3.82
CA GLU A 334 33.43 15.59 -3.37
C GLU A 334 33.37 16.76 -4.36
N LEU A 335 33.38 16.49 -5.67
CA LEU A 335 33.22 17.51 -6.71
C LEU A 335 31.83 18.16 -6.67
N MET A 336 30.76 17.38 -6.48
CA MET A 336 29.39 17.88 -6.36
C MET A 336 29.21 18.73 -5.08
N GLU A 337 29.83 18.32 -3.98
CA GLU A 337 29.82 19.02 -2.69
C GLU A 337 30.59 20.35 -2.78
N GLN A 338 31.76 20.36 -3.44
CA GLN A 338 32.49 21.59 -3.78
C GLN A 338 31.68 22.51 -4.72
N GLN A 339 31.02 21.97 -5.76
CA GLN A 339 30.14 22.76 -6.65
C GLN A 339 28.90 23.30 -5.94
N HIS A 340 28.40 22.63 -4.91
CA HIS A 340 27.30 23.14 -4.09
C HIS A 340 27.80 24.31 -3.21
N GLN A 341 28.93 24.13 -2.52
CA GLN A 341 29.54 25.16 -1.68
C GLN A 341 30.00 26.39 -2.49
N GLN A 342 30.55 26.20 -3.70
CA GLN A 342 30.87 27.32 -4.61
C GLN A 342 29.61 28.11 -5.01
N ARG A 343 28.48 27.43 -5.27
CA ARG A 343 27.21 28.10 -5.59
C ARG A 343 26.64 28.85 -4.39
N GLN A 344 26.69 28.29 -3.19
CA GLN A 344 26.29 28.99 -1.95
C GLN A 344 27.14 30.26 -1.75
N ASN A 345 28.46 30.16 -1.89
CA ASN A 345 29.36 31.31 -1.74
C ASN A 345 29.12 32.38 -2.82
N GLN A 346 28.82 31.98 -4.07
CA GLN A 346 28.45 32.92 -5.15
C GLN A 346 27.12 33.62 -4.88
N GLN A 347 26.11 32.91 -4.38
CA GLN A 347 24.83 33.49 -3.99
C GLN A 347 24.99 34.47 -2.82
N GLN A 348 25.81 34.14 -1.82
CA GLN A 348 26.16 35.05 -0.73
C GLN A 348 26.81 36.33 -1.27
N GLN A 349 27.88 36.21 -2.08
CA GLN A 349 28.56 37.38 -2.67
C GLN A 349 27.64 38.23 -3.55
N GLN A 350 26.70 37.62 -4.29
CA GLN A 350 25.69 38.37 -5.06
C GLN A 350 24.72 39.12 -4.13
N SER A 351 24.27 38.50 -3.04
CA SER A 351 23.40 39.18 -2.06
C SER A 351 24.12 40.30 -1.29
N GLU A 352 25.41 40.13 -0.98
CA GLU A 352 26.24 41.18 -0.37
C GLU A 352 26.46 42.35 -1.34
N GLN A 353 26.72 42.09 -2.62
CA GLN A 353 26.85 43.13 -3.66
C GLN A 353 25.55 43.90 -3.87
N GLN A 354 24.40 43.21 -3.91
CA GLN A 354 23.08 43.84 -3.98
C GLN A 354 22.78 44.70 -2.75
N LEU A 355 23.17 44.23 -1.56
CA LEU A 355 23.02 45.00 -0.32
C LEU A 355 23.92 46.25 -0.31
N GLU A 356 25.18 46.14 -0.75
CA GLU A 356 26.08 47.28 -0.93
C GLU A 356 25.56 48.30 -1.97
N GLU A 357 24.95 47.83 -3.05
CA GLU A 357 24.38 48.71 -4.09
C GLU A 357 23.14 49.46 -3.58
N LEU A 358 22.24 48.77 -2.87
CA LEU A 358 21.09 49.39 -2.19
C LEU A 358 21.53 50.38 -1.10
N LEU A 359 22.57 50.06 -0.32
CA LEU A 359 23.12 50.98 0.68
C LEU A 359 23.67 52.25 0.02
N LYS A 360 24.47 52.13 -1.06
CA LYS A 360 24.99 53.29 -1.80
C LYS A 360 23.89 54.14 -2.42
N GLN A 361 22.83 53.53 -2.95
CA GLN A 361 21.65 54.25 -3.42
C GLN A 361 20.95 55.01 -2.27
N SER A 362 20.84 54.40 -1.09
CA SER A 362 20.25 55.06 0.09
C SER A 362 21.12 56.23 0.60
N GLU A 363 22.44 56.08 0.63
CA GLU A 363 23.38 57.15 1.00
C GLU A 363 23.33 58.31 0.00
N GLN A 364 23.21 58.04 -1.30
CA GLN A 364 23.01 59.06 -2.33
C GLN A 364 21.69 59.81 -2.14
N SER A 365 20.57 59.10 -1.91
CA SER A 365 19.28 59.76 -1.63
C SER A 365 19.30 60.61 -0.36
N ASN A 366 20.02 60.17 0.69
CA ASN A 366 20.16 60.93 1.93
C ASN A 366 20.98 62.21 1.71
N GLN A 367 22.08 62.16 0.93
CA GLN A 367 22.87 63.35 0.59
C GLN A 367 22.08 64.36 -0.25
N GLU A 368 21.21 63.89 -1.15
CA GLU A 368 20.29 64.79 -1.87
C GLU A 368 19.31 65.47 -0.90
N THR A 369 18.73 64.75 0.07
CA THR A 369 17.83 65.36 1.07
C THR A 369 18.53 66.30 2.06
N GLU A 370 19.75 66.00 2.53
CA GLU A 370 20.50 66.92 3.40
C GLU A 370 20.94 68.20 2.67
N SER A 371 21.00 68.19 1.34
CA SER A 371 21.24 69.40 0.53
C SER A 371 20.00 70.30 0.36
N GLY A 372 18.81 69.80 0.71
CA GLY A 372 17.51 70.42 0.41
C GLY A 372 16.71 70.88 1.62
N THR A 373 17.28 71.74 2.48
CA THR A 373 16.55 72.35 3.63
C THR A 373 16.58 73.88 3.61
N GLU A 374 15.90 74.48 2.62
CA GLU A 374 15.43 75.87 2.67
C GLU A 374 14.13 76.00 1.83
N GLU A 375 13.03 76.45 2.47
CA GLU A 375 11.73 76.93 1.94
C GLU A 375 11.02 76.16 0.78
N GLY A 376 9.74 75.75 0.85
CA GLY A 376 8.72 75.80 1.90
C GLY A 376 7.28 75.99 1.34
N SER A 377 6.27 75.31 1.90
CA SER A 377 4.79 75.50 1.71
C SER A 377 4.20 75.26 0.30
N THR A 378 2.94 74.80 0.08
CA THR A 378 1.81 74.31 0.91
C THR A 378 0.77 73.60 0.01
N GLU A 379 0.00 72.63 0.57
CA GLU A 379 -1.44 72.33 0.28
C GLU A 379 -1.93 72.06 -1.19
N GLU A 380 -2.94 71.22 -1.48
CA GLU A 380 -3.75 70.24 -0.74
C GLU A 380 -4.35 69.23 -1.77
N GLY A 381 -4.84 68.05 -1.35
CA GLY A 381 -5.46 67.12 -2.31
C GLY A 381 -5.82 65.72 -1.77
N SER A 382 -6.86 65.62 -0.94
CA SER A 382 -7.28 64.35 -0.32
C SER A 382 -8.02 63.41 -1.29
N SER A 383 -7.68 62.12 -1.23
CA SER A 383 -8.67 61.03 -1.25
C SER A 383 -8.11 59.82 -0.49
N THR A 384 -8.99 59.11 0.22
CA THR A 384 -8.62 58.00 1.13
C THR A 384 -9.26 56.71 0.64
N GLU A 385 -8.48 55.62 0.57
CA GLU A 385 -9.03 54.26 0.59
C GLU A 385 -8.05 53.33 1.31
N GLU A 386 -8.57 52.42 2.15
CA GLU A 386 -7.76 51.63 3.07
C GLU A 386 -7.48 50.21 2.55
N GLY A 387 -6.22 49.79 2.68
CA GLY A 387 -5.84 48.46 3.16
C GLY A 387 -6.32 47.21 2.40
N SER A 388 -5.39 46.58 1.67
CA SER A 388 -5.15 45.14 1.86
C SER A 388 -3.71 44.78 1.50
N TYR A 389 -2.99 44.16 2.44
CA TYR A 389 -1.82 43.33 2.12
C TYR A 389 -2.33 41.91 1.92
N ASN A 390 -1.96 41.28 0.80
CA ASN A 390 -2.00 39.83 0.64
C ASN A 390 -0.62 39.36 0.17
N GLU A 391 -0.18 38.23 0.71
CA GLU A 391 1.12 37.63 0.41
C GLU A 391 1.02 36.76 -0.85
N GLU A 392 1.81 37.04 -1.88
CA GLU A 392 2.13 36.07 -2.95
C GLU A 392 3.65 35.92 -3.09
N SER A 393 4.27 35.34 -2.08
CA SER A 393 5.63 34.80 -2.19
C SER A 393 5.58 33.37 -2.74
N GLN A 394 5.68 33.22 -4.07
CA GLN A 394 5.91 31.90 -4.68
C GLN A 394 7.39 31.50 -4.57
N PHE A 395 7.73 30.62 -3.62
CA PHE A 395 8.89 29.72 -3.67
C PHE A 395 8.75 28.54 -2.71
#